data_AF-A0A966R441-F1
#
_entry.id   AF-A0A966R441-F1
#
_cell.length_a   1.000
_cell.length_b   1.000
_cell.length_c   1.000
_cell.angle_alpha   90.00
_cell.angle_beta   90.00
_cell.angle_gamma   90.00
#
_symmetry.space_group_name_H-M   'P 1'
#
loop_
_entity.id
_entity.type
_entity.pdbx_description
1 polymer ?
#
loop_
_entity_poly.entity_id
_entity_poly.type
_entity_poly.pdbx_seq_one_letter_code
_entity_poly.pdbx_strand_id
1 'polypeptide(L)'
;MTSYQCDPIEILDTTNSKGVGSGGSFTVGGGVSIGKDTYVGGNLSISGTTTSFADNIIALNTNPTSSVDTGFIFQRYSGDITNNNNYSAFIYSETNKEFGIGFARDDTRGNITLNTYLPIRVSGVNITGGALSATFNSNTVGPIYTTGGNVGIGTTSPQCTLDIVGNVKVSNGFTVANANFTNLTAQNALVSNLTVGALIANGTVNTVGSIYTTGGNVGIGTTQPG
;
A
#
# COMPACT_ATOMS: atom_id res chain seq x y z
N MET A 1 13.88 11.68 66.82
CA MET A 1 13.39 12.14 65.50
C MET A 1 14.54 12.87 64.83
N THR A 2 15.23 12.22 63.89
CA THR A 2 16.28 12.87 63.11
C THR A 2 15.66 13.39 61.82
N SER A 3 15.54 14.71 61.71
CA SER A 3 15.18 15.40 60.47
C SER A 3 16.34 15.31 59.50
N TYR A 4 16.19 14.55 58.42
CA TYR A 4 17.05 14.72 57.25
C TYR A 4 16.68 16.04 56.61
N GLN A 5 17.41 17.11 56.95
CA GLN A 5 17.41 18.33 56.15
C GLN A 5 18.18 18.01 54.87
N CYS A 6 17.46 17.83 53.75
CA CYS A 6 18.07 17.78 52.43
C CYS A 6 18.33 19.21 51.99
N ASP A 7 19.58 19.65 52.00
CA ASP A 7 19.99 20.87 51.30
C ASP A 7 20.14 20.51 49.81
N PRO A 8 19.25 20.97 48.92
CA PRO A 8 19.33 20.64 47.50
C PRO A 8 20.54 21.31 46.86
N ILE A 9 21.13 20.66 45.84
CA ILE A 9 22.11 21.30 44.97
C ILE A 9 21.34 22.14 43.94
N GLU A 10 21.54 23.45 43.96
CA GLU A 10 20.97 24.38 42.99
C GLU A 10 22.09 24.99 42.13
N ILE A 11 21.91 24.94 40.81
CA ILE A 11 22.85 25.46 39.82
C ILE A 11 22.11 26.51 38.99
N LEU A 12 22.50 27.78 39.11
CA LEU A 12 21.76 28.93 38.58
C LEU A 12 22.36 29.56 37.30
N ASP A 13 23.55 29.15 36.87
CA ASP A 13 24.14 29.61 35.61
C ASP A 13 23.36 29.02 34.41
N THR A 14 23.01 29.90 33.48
CA THR A 14 22.15 29.65 32.32
C THR A 14 22.91 29.30 31.04
N THR A 15 24.24 29.18 31.11
CA THR A 15 25.08 28.85 29.96
C THR A 15 24.88 27.38 29.54
N ASN A 16 24.70 27.12 28.24
CA ASN A 16 24.59 25.75 27.69
C ASN A 16 25.96 25.04 27.62
N SER A 17 25.95 23.70 27.68
CA SER A 17 27.12 22.87 27.37
C SER A 17 27.51 22.98 25.89
N LYS A 18 28.81 22.89 25.58
CA LYS A 18 29.31 22.89 24.20
C LYS A 18 29.64 21.49 23.67
N GLY A 19 29.81 20.53 24.57
CA GLY A 19 30.11 19.14 24.26
C GLY A 19 30.42 18.35 25.53
N VAL A 20 30.85 17.10 25.38
CA VAL A 20 31.25 16.25 26.51
C VAL A 20 32.42 16.92 27.24
N GLY A 21 32.28 17.15 28.54
CA GLY A 21 33.35 17.71 29.37
C GLY A 21 33.60 19.21 29.24
N SER A 22 32.77 19.98 28.50
CA SER A 22 33.05 21.41 28.27
C SER A 22 31.81 22.32 28.20
N GLY A 23 31.96 23.52 28.77
CA GLY A 23 30.89 24.51 28.91
C GLY A 23 29.83 24.10 29.94
N GLY A 24 28.72 24.85 29.98
CA GLY A 24 27.60 24.54 30.87
C GLY A 24 27.87 24.78 32.35
N SER A 25 26.80 24.73 33.13
CA SER A 25 26.83 24.90 34.59
C SER A 25 26.93 23.58 35.36
N PHE A 26 26.65 22.44 34.70
CA PHE A 26 26.83 21.08 35.23
C PHE A 26 27.47 20.16 34.18
N THR A 27 28.71 19.71 34.44
CA THR A 27 29.47 18.82 33.55
C THR A 27 30.05 17.66 34.34
N VAL A 28 29.82 16.43 33.88
CA VAL A 28 30.31 15.20 34.52
C VAL A 28 31.12 14.40 33.49
N GLY A 29 32.40 14.12 33.78
CA GLY A 29 33.27 13.34 32.90
C GLY A 29 33.04 11.82 32.98
N GLY A 30 32.35 11.35 34.01
CA GLY A 30 31.89 9.97 34.20
C GLY A 30 30.40 9.79 33.88
N GLY A 31 29.83 8.65 34.30
CA GLY A 31 28.40 8.37 34.13
C GLY A 31 27.51 9.10 35.15
N VAL A 32 26.24 9.31 34.79
CA VAL A 32 25.21 9.87 35.68
C VAL A 32 24.07 8.85 35.79
N SER A 33 23.61 8.56 37.01
CA SER A 33 22.43 7.73 37.28
C SER A 33 21.35 8.60 37.92
N ILE A 34 20.13 8.58 37.36
CA ILE A 34 18.98 9.35 37.86
C ILE A 34 17.84 8.35 38.08
N GLY A 35 17.49 8.11 39.34
CA GLY A 35 16.47 7.12 39.72
C GLY A 35 15.02 7.65 39.66
N LYS A 36 14.84 8.92 39.29
CA LYS A 36 13.56 9.62 39.17
C LYS A 36 13.50 10.33 37.81
N ASP A 37 12.42 11.06 37.57
CA ASP A 37 12.20 11.74 36.31
C ASP A 37 13.28 12.80 36.04
N THR A 38 13.69 12.91 34.78
CA THR A 38 14.54 13.99 34.29
C THR A 38 13.71 14.87 33.38
N TYR A 39 13.50 16.13 33.76
CA TYR A 39 12.82 17.11 32.92
C TYR A 39 13.85 17.96 32.17
N VAL A 40 13.83 17.91 30.84
CA VAL A 40 14.70 18.71 29.97
C VAL A 40 13.82 19.72 29.24
N GLY A 41 13.93 21.00 29.61
CA GLY A 41 13.17 22.08 28.96
C GLY A 41 13.74 22.52 27.60
N GLY A 42 14.94 22.06 27.25
CA GLY A 42 15.63 22.36 25.99
C GLY A 42 15.85 21.10 25.14
N ASN A 43 16.89 21.15 24.29
CA ASN A 43 17.24 20.02 23.43
C ASN A 43 17.97 18.93 24.22
N LEU A 44 17.67 17.68 23.91
CA LEU A 44 18.47 16.52 24.34
C LEU A 44 19.40 16.10 23.20
N SER A 45 20.71 16.16 23.43
CA SER A 45 21.72 15.65 22.51
C SER A 45 22.41 14.43 23.11
N ILE A 46 22.49 13.34 22.35
CA ILE A 46 23.12 12.09 22.75
C ILE A 46 24.16 11.72 21.70
N SER A 47 25.44 11.87 22.07
CA SER A 47 26.57 11.54 21.19
C SER A 47 27.04 10.08 21.30
N GLY A 48 26.49 9.33 22.26
CA GLY A 48 26.75 7.90 22.42
C GLY A 48 26.07 7.08 21.31
N THR A 49 26.44 5.81 21.19
CA THR A 49 25.93 4.93 20.13
C THR A 49 24.57 4.29 20.43
N THR A 50 24.07 4.38 21.67
CA THR A 50 22.85 3.70 22.11
C THR A 50 22.01 4.56 23.06
N THR A 51 20.69 4.38 23.00
CA THR A 51 19.69 4.87 23.95
C THR A 51 18.73 3.71 24.22
N SER A 52 18.26 3.54 25.45
CA SER A 52 17.38 2.43 25.84
C SER A 52 16.23 2.94 26.71
N PHE A 53 15.03 2.41 26.48
CA PHE A 53 13.81 2.71 27.23
C PHE A 53 13.21 1.39 27.73
N ALA A 54 12.97 1.28 29.04
CA ALA A 54 12.75 -0.01 29.70
C ALA A 54 11.34 -0.61 29.53
N ASP A 55 10.29 0.20 29.37
CA ASP A 55 8.90 -0.29 29.35
C ASP A 55 8.09 0.15 28.12
N ASN A 56 8.02 1.41 27.69
CA ASN A 56 7.06 1.79 26.62
C ASN A 56 7.45 2.93 25.68
N ILE A 57 6.88 2.84 24.48
CA ILE A 57 6.41 3.87 23.52
C ILE A 57 7.09 5.25 23.66
N ILE A 58 7.89 5.62 22.65
CA ILE A 58 8.31 7.02 22.47
C ILE A 58 7.09 7.81 21.98
N ALA A 59 6.46 8.55 22.87
CA ALA A 59 5.40 9.48 22.52
C ALA A 59 6.02 10.76 21.95
N LEU A 60 5.99 10.88 20.62
CA LEU A 60 6.45 12.09 19.94
C LEU A 60 5.31 13.10 19.85
N ASN A 61 5.62 14.36 20.16
CA ASN A 61 4.76 15.50 19.87
C ASN A 61 3.38 15.49 20.58
N THR A 62 3.35 15.16 21.87
CA THR A 62 2.10 14.98 22.64
C THR A 62 1.33 16.26 22.94
N ASN A 63 1.80 17.45 22.51
CA ASN A 63 1.05 18.70 22.66
C ASN A 63 1.66 19.88 21.85
N PRO A 64 1.11 20.20 20.67
CA PRO A 64 1.26 21.56 20.18
C PRO A 64 -0.06 22.12 19.65
N THR A 65 -0.42 23.31 20.12
CA THR A 65 -1.54 24.10 19.59
C THR A 65 -1.34 24.55 18.13
N SER A 66 -0.23 24.16 17.48
CA SER A 66 0.17 24.64 16.14
C SER A 66 1.20 23.77 15.39
N SER A 67 1.60 22.58 15.86
CA SER A 67 2.35 21.67 14.98
C SER A 67 1.37 20.86 14.16
N VAL A 68 1.86 20.34 13.05
CA VAL A 68 1.02 19.79 11.99
C VAL A 68 1.51 18.44 11.48
N ASP A 69 2.73 18.00 11.83
CA ASP A 69 3.26 16.68 11.50
C ASP A 69 4.14 16.15 12.66
N THR A 70 4.23 14.83 12.83
CA THR A 70 5.08 14.18 13.85
C THR A 70 5.83 12.98 13.27
N GLY A 71 7.03 12.69 13.75
CA GLY A 71 7.78 11.52 13.34
C GLY A 71 9.28 11.66 13.47
N PHE A 72 10.00 10.88 12.66
CA PHE A 72 11.45 10.86 12.61
C PHE A 72 11.95 11.34 11.27
N ILE A 73 12.96 12.21 11.30
CA ILE A 73 13.74 12.62 10.14
C ILE A 73 15.18 12.15 10.30
N PHE A 74 15.80 11.81 9.17
CA PHE A 74 17.17 11.35 9.09
C PHE A 74 17.88 12.24 8.09
N GLN A 75 18.83 13.04 8.57
CA GLN A 75 19.66 13.85 7.70
C GLN A 75 20.51 12.95 6.81
N ARG A 76 20.41 13.17 5.50
CA ARG A 76 21.20 12.45 4.51
C ARG A 76 22.55 13.15 4.34
N TYR A 77 23.58 12.39 4.02
CA TYR A 77 24.93 12.91 3.81
C TYR A 77 25.00 13.80 2.56
N SER A 78 25.57 15.00 2.67
CA SER A 78 25.62 16.00 1.60
C SER A 78 26.36 15.55 0.34
N GLY A 79 27.32 14.62 0.46
CA GLY A 79 28.05 14.08 -0.70
C GLY A 79 27.23 13.15 -1.60
N ASP A 80 26.14 12.56 -1.08
CA ASP A 80 25.29 11.60 -1.80
C ASP A 80 24.02 12.26 -2.36
N ILE A 81 23.88 13.56 -2.16
CA ILE A 81 22.68 14.32 -2.49
C ILE A 81 22.95 15.17 -3.74
N THR A 82 22.35 14.79 -4.87
CA THR A 82 22.34 15.58 -6.11
C THR A 82 21.00 16.30 -6.35
N ASN A 83 20.03 16.08 -5.46
CA ASN A 83 18.70 16.68 -5.48
C ASN A 83 18.47 17.47 -4.18
N ASN A 84 17.45 18.31 -4.08
CA ASN A 84 17.24 19.08 -2.84
C ASN A 84 16.63 18.25 -1.69
N ASN A 85 16.76 16.92 -1.68
CA ASN A 85 16.15 16.06 -0.68
C ASN A 85 17.14 15.76 0.46
N ASN A 86 17.33 16.72 1.36
CA ASN A 86 18.36 16.61 2.39
C ASN A 86 18.04 15.60 3.51
N TYR A 87 16.78 15.13 3.59
CA TYR A 87 16.33 14.22 4.64
C TYR A 87 15.55 13.04 4.07
N SER A 88 15.61 11.90 4.72
CA SER A 88 14.62 10.82 4.62
C SER A 88 13.81 10.75 5.90
N ALA A 89 12.54 10.41 5.83
CA ALA A 89 11.65 10.54 6.97
C ALA A 89 10.56 9.49 7.04
N PHE A 90 10.08 9.27 8.26
CA PHE A 90 8.90 8.49 8.62
C PHE A 90 8.00 9.41 9.43
N ILE A 91 6.94 9.92 8.80
CA ILE A 91 6.16 11.04 9.33
C ILE A 91 4.68 10.71 9.25
N TYR A 92 3.94 11.01 10.30
CA TYR A 92 2.51 11.14 10.24
C TYR A 92 2.16 12.60 9.96
N SER A 93 1.47 12.83 8.83
CA SER A 93 0.97 14.15 8.50
C SER A 93 -0.42 14.37 9.07
N GLU A 94 -0.57 15.37 9.94
CA GLU A 94 -1.88 15.69 10.52
C GLU A 94 -2.74 16.49 9.55
N THR A 95 -2.14 17.15 8.55
CA THR A 95 -2.87 17.85 7.49
C THR A 95 -3.57 16.85 6.57
N ASN A 96 -2.83 15.85 6.08
CA ASN A 96 -3.36 14.86 5.14
C ASN A 96 -3.98 13.63 5.83
N LYS A 97 -3.75 13.46 7.14
CA LYS A 97 -4.14 12.27 7.93
C LYS A 97 -3.52 10.99 7.39
N GLU A 98 -2.24 11.05 7.05
CA GLU A 98 -1.52 9.95 6.38
C GLU A 98 -0.17 9.69 7.04
N PHE A 99 0.23 8.41 7.06
CA PHE A 99 1.60 8.02 7.37
C PHE A 99 2.42 7.94 6.08
N GLY A 100 3.50 8.70 6.00
CA GLY A 100 4.38 8.78 4.85
C GLY A 100 5.80 8.33 5.17
N ILE A 101 6.40 7.60 4.22
CA ILE A 101 7.84 7.32 4.20
C ILE A 101 8.39 7.93 2.92
N GLY A 102 9.32 8.86 3.04
CA GLY A 102 9.76 9.61 1.87
C GLY A 102 10.95 10.51 2.12
N PHE A 103 11.25 11.31 1.10
CA PHE A 103 12.28 12.33 1.16
C PHE A 103 11.68 13.70 1.47
N ALA A 104 12.31 14.42 2.39
CA ALA A 104 11.99 15.81 2.73
C ALA A 104 13.15 16.74 2.32
N ARG A 105 12.80 17.98 1.99
CA ARG A 105 13.76 19.05 1.66
C ARG A 105 14.43 19.62 2.91
N ASP A 106 13.60 19.93 3.91
CA ASP A 106 13.96 20.74 5.06
C ASP A 106 13.43 20.11 6.36
N ASP A 107 14.15 20.36 7.45
CA ASP A 107 13.73 20.11 8.83
C ASP A 107 13.20 21.44 9.39
N THR A 108 11.92 21.73 9.12
CA THR A 108 11.30 22.96 9.61
C THR A 108 10.44 22.68 10.85
N ARG A 109 10.27 23.70 11.69
CA ARG A 109 9.34 23.65 12.83
C ARG A 109 7.85 23.61 12.41
N GLY A 110 7.56 23.54 11.11
CA GLY A 110 6.22 23.50 10.52
C GLY A 110 5.98 22.20 9.73
N ASN A 111 5.06 22.24 8.76
CA ASN A 111 4.78 21.08 7.90
C ASN A 111 6.05 20.55 7.22
N ILE A 112 6.29 19.26 7.31
CA ILE A 112 7.32 18.56 6.55
C ILE A 112 6.66 17.94 5.32
N THR A 113 6.90 18.56 4.16
CA THR A 113 6.44 18.03 2.88
C THR A 113 7.36 16.91 2.40
N LEU A 114 6.80 15.73 2.17
CA LEU A 114 7.48 14.65 1.45
C LEU A 114 7.41 14.91 -0.06
N ASN A 115 8.55 15.18 -0.69
CA ASN A 115 8.61 15.45 -2.14
C ASN A 115 8.47 14.19 -2.99
N THR A 116 8.89 13.05 -2.44
CA THR A 116 8.87 11.76 -3.13
C THR A 116 8.77 10.67 -2.08
N TYR A 117 7.79 9.78 -2.22
CA TYR A 117 7.67 8.61 -1.36
C TYR A 117 8.76 7.58 -1.68
N LEU A 118 9.27 6.95 -0.63
CA LEU A 118 10.28 5.90 -0.72
C LEU A 118 9.61 4.54 -0.94
N PRO A 119 10.22 3.64 -1.73
CA PRO A 119 9.73 2.27 -1.86
C PRO A 119 9.90 1.51 -0.54
N ILE A 120 8.92 0.65 -0.21
CA ILE A 120 8.94 -0.21 0.97
C ILE A 120 9.25 -1.65 0.53
N ARG A 121 10.27 -2.29 1.12
CA ARG A 121 10.59 -3.71 0.93
C ARG A 121 10.13 -4.52 2.13
N VAL A 122 9.06 -5.30 1.96
CA VAL A 122 8.47 -6.15 3.00
C VAL A 122 8.08 -7.50 2.41
N SER A 123 8.01 -8.54 3.23
CA SER A 123 7.59 -9.88 2.78
C SER A 123 6.10 -9.97 2.43
N GLY A 124 5.28 -9.04 2.93
CA GLY A 124 3.85 -8.99 2.68
C GLY A 124 3.23 -7.71 3.23
N VAL A 125 2.05 -7.34 2.70
CA VAL A 125 1.25 -6.19 3.13
C VAL A 125 -0.14 -6.72 3.51
N ASN A 126 -0.56 -6.53 4.77
CA ASN A 126 -1.90 -6.89 5.23
C ASN A 126 -2.75 -5.62 5.39
N ILE A 127 -3.88 -5.55 4.67
CA ILE A 127 -4.82 -4.43 4.75
C ILE A 127 -6.15 -4.99 5.24
N THR A 128 -6.55 -4.61 6.45
CA THR A 128 -7.84 -5.00 7.05
C THR A 128 -8.79 -3.82 7.00
N GLY A 129 -9.94 -3.97 6.34
CA GLY A 129 -10.98 -2.91 6.28
C GLY A 129 -10.74 -1.81 5.24
N GLY A 130 -9.83 -2.02 4.28
CA GLY A 130 -9.54 -1.07 3.20
C GLY A 130 -9.13 -1.77 1.90
N ALA A 131 -8.84 -0.97 0.87
CA ALA A 131 -8.39 -1.48 -0.44
C ALA A 131 -6.88 -1.30 -0.62
N LEU A 132 -6.23 -2.24 -1.33
CA LEU A 132 -4.90 -2.03 -1.88
C LEU A 132 -5.01 -1.24 -3.19
N SER A 133 -4.56 0.02 -3.20
CA SER A 133 -4.44 0.81 -4.43
C SER A 133 -3.06 0.60 -5.06
N ALA A 134 -2.98 -0.28 -6.06
CA ALA A 134 -1.76 -0.49 -6.86
C ALA A 134 -1.82 0.40 -8.11
N THR A 135 -1.38 1.65 -7.99
CA THR A 135 -1.29 2.58 -9.12
C THR A 135 -0.04 2.29 -9.98
N PHE A 136 -0.05 2.72 -11.25
CA PHE A 136 0.97 2.43 -12.29
C PHE A 136 0.96 0.98 -12.83
N ASN A 137 1.85 0.67 -13.81
CA ASN A 137 1.99 -0.63 -14.47
C ASN A 137 2.55 -1.72 -13.52
N SER A 138 1.94 -1.90 -12.35
CA SER A 138 2.25 -3.01 -11.45
C SER A 138 1.80 -4.30 -12.12
N ASN A 139 2.73 -4.98 -12.80
CA ASN A 139 2.56 -6.29 -13.45
C ASN A 139 2.23 -7.43 -12.45
N THR A 140 1.98 -7.09 -11.18
CA THR A 140 1.97 -8.01 -10.03
C THR A 140 0.69 -7.94 -9.22
N VAL A 141 -0.42 -7.49 -9.79
CA VAL A 141 -1.72 -7.94 -9.28
C VAL A 141 -1.98 -9.38 -9.81
N GLY A 142 -1.09 -10.31 -9.40
CA GLY A 142 -1.37 -11.75 -9.42
C GLY A 142 -2.51 -12.08 -8.44
N PRO A 143 -3.02 -13.33 -8.41
CA PRO A 143 -4.41 -13.64 -8.05
C PRO A 143 -4.95 -12.84 -6.85
N ILE A 144 -5.91 -11.98 -7.16
CA ILE A 144 -6.66 -11.11 -6.23
C ILE A 144 -7.57 -12.00 -5.37
N TYR A 145 -7.37 -11.99 -4.05
CA TYR A 145 -8.38 -12.48 -3.09
C TYR A 145 -8.90 -11.29 -2.29
N THR A 146 -10.07 -10.78 -2.69
CA THR A 146 -10.79 -9.70 -2.02
C THR A 146 -11.57 -10.25 -0.83
N THR A 147 -11.70 -9.47 0.24
CA THR A 147 -12.60 -9.79 1.36
C THR A 147 -14.05 -9.69 0.88
N GLY A 148 -14.61 -10.85 0.52
CA GLY A 148 -15.89 -11.03 -0.19
C GLY A 148 -15.80 -12.02 -1.37
N GLY A 149 -14.60 -12.29 -1.90
CA GLY A 149 -14.30 -13.40 -2.83
C GLY A 149 -14.39 -13.09 -4.34
N ASN A 150 -14.80 -11.89 -4.75
CA ASN A 150 -15.05 -11.55 -6.15
C ASN A 150 -13.98 -10.60 -6.74
N VAL A 151 -13.61 -10.81 -8.00
CA VAL A 151 -12.64 -10.02 -8.77
C VAL A 151 -13.36 -9.20 -9.84
N GLY A 152 -13.21 -7.87 -9.80
CA GLY A 152 -13.71 -6.95 -10.83
C GLY A 152 -12.61 -6.43 -11.73
N ILE A 153 -12.81 -6.48 -13.05
CA ILE A 153 -11.94 -5.81 -14.04
C ILE A 153 -12.80 -4.81 -14.81
N GLY A 154 -12.54 -3.51 -14.66
CA GLY A 154 -13.38 -2.45 -15.25
C GLY A 154 -14.71 -2.21 -14.53
N THR A 155 -14.93 -2.84 -13.37
CA THR A 155 -16.09 -2.62 -12.48
C THR A 155 -15.64 -2.57 -11.02
N THR A 156 -16.21 -1.65 -10.24
CA THR A 156 -15.96 -1.52 -8.79
C THR A 156 -16.96 -2.28 -7.92
N SER A 157 -18.03 -2.82 -8.54
CA SER A 157 -19.09 -3.58 -7.85
C SER A 157 -19.35 -4.92 -8.56
N PRO A 158 -18.43 -5.89 -8.46
CA PRO A 158 -18.57 -7.18 -9.15
C PRO A 158 -19.83 -7.93 -8.73
N GLN A 159 -20.64 -8.39 -9.69
CA GLN A 159 -21.87 -9.14 -9.42
C GLN A 159 -21.67 -10.66 -9.34
N CYS A 160 -20.46 -11.14 -9.63
CA CYS A 160 -20.05 -12.55 -9.55
C CYS A 160 -18.55 -12.66 -9.22
N THR A 161 -18.05 -13.89 -9.03
CA THR A 161 -16.65 -14.16 -8.63
C THR A 161 -15.61 -13.55 -9.56
N LEU A 162 -15.92 -13.40 -10.85
CA LEU A 162 -15.11 -12.67 -11.81
C LEU A 162 -16.05 -11.89 -12.74
N ASP A 163 -16.07 -10.56 -12.59
CA ASP A 163 -16.89 -9.64 -13.37
C ASP A 163 -15.99 -8.72 -14.19
N ILE A 164 -16.12 -8.77 -15.51
CA ILE A 164 -15.26 -8.04 -16.45
C ILE A 164 -16.13 -7.16 -17.35
N VAL A 165 -15.99 -5.84 -17.21
CA VAL A 165 -16.56 -4.87 -18.14
C VAL A 165 -15.50 -4.57 -19.20
N GLY A 166 -15.46 -5.40 -20.24
CA GLY A 166 -14.50 -5.27 -21.34
C GLY A 166 -14.23 -6.58 -22.07
N ASN A 167 -13.14 -6.59 -22.85
CA ASN A 167 -12.73 -7.75 -23.61
C ASN A 167 -11.80 -8.66 -22.80
N VAL A 168 -11.93 -9.97 -22.97
CA VAL A 168 -11.01 -10.97 -22.42
C VAL A 168 -10.22 -11.58 -23.57
N LYS A 169 -8.89 -11.49 -23.53
CA LYS A 169 -7.99 -12.19 -24.46
C LYS A 169 -7.37 -13.39 -23.76
N VAL A 170 -7.67 -14.59 -24.25
CA VAL A 170 -7.06 -15.84 -23.78
C VAL A 170 -6.18 -16.38 -24.90
N SER A 171 -4.86 -16.43 -24.69
CA SER A 171 -3.91 -16.84 -25.75
C SER A 171 -3.88 -18.35 -26.01
N ASN A 172 -4.33 -19.14 -25.03
CA ASN A 172 -4.39 -20.60 -25.10
C ASN A 172 -5.86 -21.04 -25.13
N GLY A 173 -6.31 -21.81 -24.13
CA GLY A 173 -7.71 -22.24 -23.99
C GLY A 173 -8.44 -21.56 -22.84
N PHE A 174 -9.74 -21.30 -23.03
CA PHE A 174 -10.64 -20.88 -21.95
C PHE A 174 -11.46 -22.10 -21.51
N THR A 175 -11.15 -22.65 -20.34
CA THR A 175 -11.84 -23.83 -19.78
C THR A 175 -12.82 -23.38 -18.71
N VAL A 176 -14.11 -23.65 -18.92
CA VAL A 176 -15.18 -23.38 -17.97
C VAL A 176 -16.16 -24.54 -17.98
N ALA A 177 -16.84 -24.77 -16.85
CA ALA A 177 -17.85 -25.83 -16.75
C ALA A 177 -19.07 -25.54 -17.65
N ASN A 178 -19.54 -24.29 -17.65
CA ASN A 178 -20.64 -23.83 -18.49
C ASN A 178 -20.33 -22.39 -18.96
N ALA A 179 -20.50 -22.13 -20.25
CA ALA A 179 -20.35 -20.79 -20.82
C ALA A 179 -21.69 -20.35 -21.42
N ASN A 180 -22.15 -19.16 -21.06
CA ASN A 180 -23.32 -18.53 -21.67
C ASN A 180 -22.83 -17.39 -22.56
N PHE A 181 -23.02 -17.53 -23.88
CA PHE A 181 -22.66 -16.50 -24.85
C PHE A 181 -23.93 -15.95 -25.51
N THR A 182 -24.12 -14.63 -25.50
CA THR A 182 -25.16 -13.97 -26.30
C THR A 182 -24.87 -14.10 -27.79
N ASN A 183 -23.59 -13.99 -28.16
CA ASN A 183 -23.08 -14.20 -29.51
C ASN A 183 -21.74 -14.95 -29.44
N LEU A 184 -21.55 -15.96 -30.29
CA LEU A 184 -20.28 -16.67 -30.45
C LEU A 184 -19.78 -16.52 -31.89
N THR A 185 -18.58 -15.97 -32.05
CA THR A 185 -17.85 -15.96 -33.31
C THR A 185 -16.57 -16.75 -33.12
N ALA A 186 -16.46 -17.91 -33.76
CA ALA A 186 -15.31 -18.79 -33.68
C ALA A 186 -14.84 -19.19 -35.07
N GLN A 187 -13.52 -19.25 -35.28
CA GLN A 187 -12.95 -19.78 -36.54
C GLN A 187 -13.23 -21.27 -36.69
N ASN A 188 -13.11 -22.03 -35.59
CA ASN A 188 -13.43 -23.44 -35.50
C ASN A 188 -14.25 -23.68 -34.23
N ALA A 189 -15.33 -24.44 -34.32
CA ALA A 189 -16.13 -24.86 -33.17
C ALA A 189 -16.30 -26.39 -33.21
N LEU A 190 -15.82 -27.07 -32.16
CA LEU A 190 -16.03 -28.50 -31.96
C LEU A 190 -17.15 -28.68 -30.93
N VAL A 191 -18.31 -29.17 -31.39
CA VAL A 191 -19.52 -29.27 -30.58
C VAL A 191 -20.00 -30.72 -30.57
N SER A 192 -19.96 -31.37 -29.40
CA SER A 192 -20.40 -32.77 -29.27
C SER A 192 -21.93 -32.91 -29.39
N ASN A 193 -22.68 -31.94 -28.86
CA ASN A 193 -24.14 -31.88 -28.96
C ASN A 193 -24.56 -30.43 -29.17
N LEU A 194 -25.40 -30.18 -30.17
CA LEU A 194 -25.94 -28.84 -30.46
C LEU A 194 -27.46 -28.86 -30.35
N THR A 195 -27.99 -28.10 -29.40
CA THR A 195 -29.43 -27.85 -29.25
C THR A 195 -29.71 -26.39 -29.56
N VAL A 196 -30.41 -26.12 -30.66
CA VAL A 196 -30.72 -24.76 -31.12
C VAL A 196 -32.15 -24.69 -31.61
N GLY A 197 -32.79 -23.51 -31.50
CA GLY A 197 -34.13 -23.30 -32.05
C GLY A 197 -34.17 -23.32 -33.57
N ALA A 198 -33.13 -22.76 -34.21
CA ALA A 198 -32.92 -22.85 -35.66
C ALA A 198 -31.41 -22.98 -35.94
N LEU A 199 -31.05 -23.87 -36.86
CA LEU A 199 -29.70 -23.98 -37.37
C LEU A 199 -29.65 -23.35 -38.77
N ILE A 200 -28.90 -22.26 -38.90
CA ILE A 200 -28.68 -21.57 -40.18
C ILE A 200 -27.20 -21.72 -40.53
N ALA A 201 -26.92 -22.36 -41.66
CA ALA A 201 -25.56 -22.56 -42.13
C ALA A 201 -25.34 -21.75 -43.41
N ASN A 202 -24.67 -20.62 -43.30
CA ASN A 202 -24.39 -19.71 -44.42
C ASN A 202 -23.03 -20.04 -45.06
N GLY A 203 -22.97 -20.12 -46.39
CA GLY A 203 -21.75 -20.42 -47.15
C GLY A 203 -21.67 -21.86 -47.66
N THR A 204 -20.49 -22.29 -48.10
CA THR A 204 -20.25 -23.64 -48.65
C THR A 204 -20.05 -24.65 -47.52
N VAL A 205 -21.12 -25.35 -47.11
CA VAL A 205 -21.07 -26.38 -46.06
C VAL A 205 -20.87 -27.75 -46.70
N ASN A 206 -19.61 -28.13 -46.92
CA ASN A 206 -19.25 -29.33 -47.70
C ASN A 206 -19.37 -30.66 -46.94
N THR A 207 -19.71 -30.64 -45.65
CA THR A 207 -19.65 -31.85 -44.80
C THR A 207 -20.78 -31.88 -43.78
N VAL A 208 -22.02 -31.62 -44.21
CA VAL A 208 -23.16 -32.07 -43.41
C VAL A 208 -23.29 -33.57 -43.65
N GLY A 209 -23.15 -34.37 -42.59
CA GLY A 209 -23.47 -35.80 -42.66
C GLY A 209 -24.97 -36.03 -42.87
N SER A 210 -25.44 -37.24 -42.56
CA SER A 210 -26.87 -37.54 -42.60
C SER A 210 -27.66 -36.59 -41.67
N ILE A 211 -28.69 -35.93 -42.22
CA ILE A 211 -29.62 -35.11 -41.46
C ILE A 211 -30.78 -36.00 -41.01
N TYR A 212 -30.90 -36.21 -39.70
CA TYR A 212 -32.02 -36.95 -39.10
C TYR A 212 -32.98 -35.95 -38.45
N THR A 213 -34.17 -35.79 -39.02
CA THR A 213 -35.24 -34.99 -38.41
C THR A 213 -36.21 -35.91 -37.66
N THR A 214 -36.73 -35.46 -36.53
CA THR A 214 -37.73 -36.20 -35.73
C THR A 214 -39.16 -35.74 -36.02
N GLY A 215 -39.43 -35.28 -37.24
CA GLY A 215 -40.74 -34.73 -37.65
C GLY A 215 -40.69 -33.35 -38.31
N GLY A 216 -39.60 -33.01 -38.99
CA GLY A 216 -39.46 -31.77 -39.75
C GLY A 216 -39.05 -32.03 -41.21
N ASN A 217 -39.48 -31.17 -42.12
CA ASN A 217 -39.20 -31.30 -43.54
C ASN A 217 -37.78 -30.83 -43.86
N VAL A 218 -37.07 -31.55 -44.72
CA VAL A 218 -35.74 -31.16 -45.19
C VAL A 218 -35.88 -30.52 -46.57
N GLY A 219 -35.54 -29.24 -46.67
CA GLY A 219 -35.50 -28.53 -47.96
C GLY A 219 -34.17 -28.64 -48.64
N ILE A 220 -34.17 -29.19 -49.86
CA ILE A 220 -33.03 -29.17 -50.76
C ILE A 220 -33.41 -28.27 -51.95
N GLY A 221 -32.77 -27.09 -52.06
CA GLY A 221 -33.03 -26.15 -53.15
C GLY A 221 -34.44 -25.54 -53.19
N THR A 222 -35.23 -25.69 -52.12
CA THR A 222 -36.58 -25.10 -51.97
C THR A 222 -36.70 -24.37 -50.63
N THR A 223 -37.45 -23.26 -50.62
CA THR A 223 -37.80 -22.52 -49.41
C THR A 223 -39.09 -23.02 -48.74
N GLN A 224 -39.81 -23.95 -49.36
CA GLN A 224 -40.98 -24.64 -48.80
C GLN A 224 -40.83 -26.15 -48.99
N PRO A 225 -40.15 -26.84 -48.07
CA PRO A 225 -40.06 -28.29 -48.12
C PRO A 225 -41.38 -28.94 -47.70
N GLY A 226 -41.84 -29.89 -48.51
CA GLY A 226 -43.02 -30.73 -48.27
C GLY A 226 -42.78 -31.82 -47.24
#